data_AF-A0A7S4DDB6-F1
#
_entry.id   AF-A0A7S4DDB6-F1
#
_cell.length_a   1.000
_cell.length_b   1.000
_cell.length_c   1.000
_cell.angle_alpha   90.00
_cell.angle_beta   90.00
_cell.angle_gamma   90.00
#
_symmetry.space_group_name_H-M   'P 1'
#
loop_
_entity.id
_entity.type
_entity.pdbx_description
1 polymer ?
#
loop_
_entity_poly.entity_id
_entity_poly.type
_entity_poly.pdbx_seq_one_letter_code
_entity_poly.pdbx_strand_id
1 'polypeptide(L)'
;RFCAQHKAQCMVYATGKRCKQAGCGKYSGYNFEGQKQSKFCSQHKVEGMVNVRLPACKFAGCGKRPTFNFEGGKARFCAAHREIGMVDVMSKRCKHAECTKVKPRFNTEGEQRGKFCALHKKQGMIDVKKKRFC
;
A
#
# COMPACT_ATOMS: atom_id res chain seq x y z
N ARG A 1 1.88 -11.56 10.00
CA ARG A 1 3.07 -11.24 10.80
C ARG A 1 3.98 -12.44 10.67
N PHE A 2 5.26 -12.29 10.40
CA PHE A 2 6.15 -13.45 10.41
C PHE A 2 7.21 -13.24 11.49
N CYS A 3 7.22 -14.18 12.42
CA CYS A 3 8.24 -14.39 13.44
C CYS A 3 9.52 -14.86 12.75
N ALA A 4 10.69 -14.51 13.31
CA ALA A 4 12.01 -14.83 12.77
C ALA A 4 12.30 -16.34 12.59
N GLN A 5 11.42 -17.21 13.10
CA GLN A 5 11.55 -18.67 13.05
C GLN A 5 10.94 -19.35 11.81
N HIS A 6 10.19 -18.65 10.95
CA HIS A 6 9.64 -19.26 9.71
C HIS A 6 10.56 -19.03 8.51
N LYS A 7 11.84 -19.43 8.62
CA LYS A 7 12.81 -19.38 7.52
C LYS A 7 12.75 -20.70 6.75
N ALA A 8 11.69 -20.89 5.95
CA ALA A 8 11.62 -22.02 5.03
C ALA A 8 12.75 -21.86 3.99
N GLN A 9 13.56 -22.91 3.84
CA GLN A 9 14.74 -23.01 2.97
C GLN A 9 14.44 -22.92 1.45
N CYS A 10 13.29 -22.36 1.07
CA CYS A 10 12.88 -22.15 -0.31
C CYS A 10 12.06 -20.85 -0.46
N MET A 11 12.32 -19.83 0.36
CA MET A 11 11.74 -18.50 0.14
C MET A 11 12.57 -17.79 -0.92
N VAL A 12 12.06 -17.79 -2.15
CA VAL A 12 12.67 -17.10 -3.30
C VAL A 12 12.92 -15.63 -2.92
N TYR A 13 14.20 -15.25 -2.77
CA TYR A 13 14.57 -13.86 -2.57
C TYR A 13 14.06 -13.06 -3.77
N ALA A 14 13.18 -12.09 -3.54
CA ALA A 14 12.73 -11.20 -4.59
C ALA A 14 13.96 -10.60 -5.30
N THR A 15 14.14 -10.93 -6.57
CA THR A 15 15.21 -10.53 -7.50
C THR A 15 15.13 -9.05 -7.86
N GLY A 16 14.85 -8.21 -6.87
CA GLY A 16 14.74 -6.77 -7.04
C GLY A 16 16.11 -6.17 -7.36
N LYS A 17 16.19 -5.40 -8.46
CA LYS A 17 17.40 -4.63 -8.78
C LYS A 17 17.76 -3.71 -7.59
N ARG A 18 19.05 -3.64 -7.28
CA ARG A 18 19.61 -2.76 -6.25
C ARG A 18 19.74 -1.33 -6.78
N CYS A 19 19.92 -0.40 -5.87
CA CYS A 19 20.22 1.00 -6.18
C CYS A 19 21.56 1.10 -6.90
N LYS A 20 21.65 1.96 -7.92
CA LYS A 20 22.87 2.20 -8.69
C LYS A 20 23.93 2.98 -7.88
N GLN A 21 23.52 3.72 -6.85
CA GLN A 21 24.46 4.43 -5.96
C GLN A 21 25.45 3.46 -5.33
N ALA A 22 26.75 3.74 -5.46
CA ALA A 22 27.81 2.93 -4.88
C ALA A 22 27.62 2.77 -3.37
N GLY A 23 27.82 1.55 -2.86
CA GLY A 23 27.62 1.22 -1.45
C GLY A 23 26.16 1.14 -0.98
N CYS A 24 25.16 1.37 -1.85
CA CYS A 24 23.77 1.33 -1.45
C CYS A 24 23.14 -0.07 -1.59
N GLY A 25 22.91 -0.75 -0.47
CA GLY A 25 22.21 -2.04 -0.44
C GLY A 25 20.67 -1.97 -0.64
N LYS A 26 20.09 -0.77 -0.77
CA LYS A 26 18.62 -0.62 -0.90
C LYS A 26 18.14 -1.04 -2.28
N TYR A 27 16.91 -1.55 -2.35
CA TYR A 27 16.27 -1.84 -3.64
C TYR A 27 16.03 -0.54 -4.41
N SER A 28 16.28 -0.58 -5.72
CA SER A 28 15.86 0.51 -6.60
C SER A 28 14.33 0.55 -6.70
N GLY A 29 13.79 1.67 -7.12
CA GLY A 29 12.35 1.87 -7.34
C GLY A 29 12.07 3.11 -8.19
N TYR A 30 13.05 4.00 -8.29
CA TYR A 30 12.94 5.31 -8.90
C TYR A 30 13.78 5.39 -10.18
N ASN A 31 13.26 6.11 -11.16
CA ASN A 31 13.94 6.54 -12.37
C ASN A 31 13.16 7.72 -12.99
N PHE A 32 13.63 8.27 -14.09
CA PHE A 32 12.87 9.27 -14.86
C PHE A 32 11.61 8.68 -15.49
N GLU A 33 10.64 9.55 -15.78
CA GLU A 33 9.39 9.17 -16.42
C GLU A 33 9.63 8.45 -17.77
N GLY A 34 8.76 7.48 -18.10
CA GLY A 34 8.90 6.64 -19.30
C GLY A 34 9.92 5.50 -19.21
N GLN A 35 10.82 5.51 -18.21
CA GLN A 35 11.82 4.46 -18.06
C GLN A 35 11.23 3.19 -17.43
N LYS A 36 11.35 2.05 -18.12
CA LYS A 36 10.81 0.76 -17.65
C LYS A 36 11.59 0.14 -16.48
N GLN A 37 12.85 0.52 -16.29
CA GLN A 37 13.72 -0.08 -15.27
C GLN A 37 14.08 0.93 -14.17
N SER A 38 13.87 0.57 -12.91
CA SER A 38 14.28 1.40 -11.78
C SER A 38 15.81 1.36 -11.58
N LYS A 39 16.43 2.51 -11.34
CA LYS A 39 17.89 2.63 -11.11
C LYS A 39 18.23 3.08 -9.69
N PHE A 40 17.41 3.90 -9.06
CA PHE A 40 17.71 4.51 -7.77
C PHE A 40 16.70 4.13 -6.69
N CYS A 41 17.12 4.13 -5.42
CA CYS A 41 16.20 3.99 -4.29
C CYS A 41 15.55 5.33 -3.93
N SER A 42 14.61 5.34 -2.98
CA SER A 42 13.92 6.58 -2.56
C SER A 42 14.85 7.65 -1.97
N GLN A 43 16.00 7.25 -1.42
CA GLN A 43 16.99 8.18 -0.85
C GLN A 43 17.95 8.73 -1.88
N HIS A 44 18.19 8.02 -2.97
CA HIS A 44 19.12 8.42 -4.04
C HIS A 44 18.38 8.83 -5.31
N LYS A 45 17.09 9.18 -5.19
CA LYS A 45 16.35 9.80 -6.30
C LYS A 45 16.74 11.28 -6.37
N VAL A 46 16.84 11.82 -7.57
CA VAL A 46 16.98 13.27 -7.80
C VAL A 46 15.63 13.87 -8.20
N GLU A 47 15.56 15.19 -8.29
CA GLU A 47 14.37 15.88 -8.80
C GLU A 47 13.98 15.38 -10.21
N GLY A 48 12.69 15.29 -10.47
CA GLY A 48 12.16 14.69 -11.70
C GLY A 48 12.13 13.16 -11.73
N MET A 49 12.73 12.45 -10.76
CA MET A 49 12.59 10.99 -10.69
C MET A 49 11.28 10.56 -10.03
N VAL A 50 10.58 9.63 -10.69
CA VAL A 50 9.33 9.03 -10.26
C VAL A 50 9.53 7.57 -9.88
N ASN A 51 8.61 7.01 -9.09
CA ASN A 51 8.61 5.58 -8.84
C ASN A 51 8.11 4.86 -10.09
N VAL A 52 8.98 4.13 -10.79
CA VAL A 52 8.66 3.42 -12.04
C VAL A 52 8.22 1.97 -11.82
N ARG A 53 8.27 1.48 -10.57
CA ARG A 53 7.78 0.14 -10.20
C ARG A 53 6.31 0.12 -9.84
N LEU A 54 5.78 1.26 -9.41
CA LEU A 54 4.39 1.41 -9.01
C LEU A 54 3.66 2.31 -10.01
N PRO A 55 2.34 2.14 -10.18
CA PRO A 55 1.56 3.06 -10.97
C PRO A 55 1.68 4.48 -10.37
N ALA A 56 1.78 5.46 -11.25
CA ALA A 56 1.71 6.87 -10.91
C ALA A 56 0.27 7.39 -11.05
N CYS A 57 0.02 8.55 -10.46
CA CYS A 57 -1.22 9.29 -10.64
C CYS A 57 -1.39 9.65 -12.13
N LYS A 58 -2.63 9.59 -12.65
CA LYS A 58 -2.92 9.89 -14.06
C LYS A 58 -2.62 11.36 -14.44
N PHE A 59 -2.63 12.26 -13.47
CA PHE A 59 -2.29 13.67 -13.69
C PHE A 59 -0.83 13.83 -14.12
N ALA A 60 -0.60 14.55 -15.23
CA ALA A 60 0.73 14.75 -15.81
C ALA A 60 1.70 15.39 -14.80
N GLY A 61 2.94 14.90 -14.74
CA GLY A 61 3.95 15.35 -13.78
C GLY A 61 3.72 14.90 -12.33
N CYS A 62 2.66 14.13 -12.02
CA CYS A 62 2.40 13.66 -10.68
C CYS A 62 3.00 12.27 -10.39
N GLY A 63 4.20 12.24 -9.81
CA GLY A 63 4.84 10.99 -9.36
C GLY A 63 4.24 10.34 -8.10
N LYS A 64 3.10 10.82 -7.59
CA LYS A 64 2.45 10.26 -6.39
C LYS A 64 1.70 8.96 -6.74
N ARG A 65 1.75 7.97 -5.85
CA ARG A 65 1.00 6.72 -6.01
C ARG A 65 -0.51 7.01 -5.99
N PRO A 66 -1.30 6.48 -6.94
CA PRO A 66 -2.74 6.65 -6.93
C PRO A 66 -3.38 5.76 -5.87
N THR A 67 -4.39 6.31 -5.21
CA THR A 67 -5.24 5.61 -4.23
C THR A 67 -6.73 5.87 -4.42
N PHE A 68 -7.08 6.90 -5.20
CA PHE A 68 -8.44 7.35 -5.42
C PHE A 68 -8.92 7.01 -6.82
N ASN A 69 -10.21 6.66 -6.92
CA ASN A 69 -11.00 6.60 -8.14
C ASN A 69 -12.50 6.55 -7.76
N PHE A 70 -13.40 6.50 -8.74
CA PHE A 70 -14.79 6.13 -8.51
C PHE A 70 -14.94 4.69 -8.00
N GLU A 71 -16.04 4.42 -7.32
CA GLU A 71 -16.35 3.11 -6.73
C GLU A 71 -16.30 1.98 -7.78
N GLY A 72 -15.77 0.82 -7.39
CA GLY A 72 -15.54 -0.31 -8.29
C GLY A 72 -14.32 -0.15 -9.23
N GLY A 73 -13.74 1.04 -9.33
CA GLY A 73 -12.59 1.31 -10.19
C GLY A 73 -11.22 0.97 -9.59
N LYS A 74 -10.21 0.78 -10.45
CA LYS A 74 -8.78 0.70 -10.05
C LYS A 74 -8.26 2.10 -9.72
N ALA A 75 -7.41 2.24 -8.71
CA ALA A 75 -6.85 3.55 -8.33
C ALA A 75 -6.11 4.22 -9.49
N ARG A 76 -6.49 5.46 -9.81
CA ARG A 76 -5.90 6.26 -10.91
C ARG A 76 -5.43 7.64 -10.47
N PHE A 77 -5.96 8.16 -9.37
CA PHE A 77 -5.67 9.50 -8.89
C PHE A 77 -5.06 9.46 -7.49
N CYS A 78 -4.19 10.42 -7.17
CA CYS A 78 -3.70 10.62 -5.81
C CYS A 78 -4.68 11.50 -5.02
N ALA A 79 -4.47 11.62 -3.70
CA ALA A 79 -5.34 12.42 -2.84
C ALA A 79 -5.47 13.89 -3.27
N ALA A 80 -4.41 14.46 -3.85
CA ALA A 80 -4.38 15.84 -4.31
C ALA A 80 -5.09 16.06 -5.66
N HIS A 81 -5.27 15.00 -6.46
CA HIS A 81 -5.88 15.07 -7.79
C HIS A 81 -7.18 14.25 -7.83
N ARG A 82 -7.85 14.08 -6.69
CA ARG A 82 -9.15 13.42 -6.64
C ARG A 82 -10.23 14.42 -7.04
N GLU A 83 -11.22 13.95 -7.80
CA GLU A 83 -12.42 14.71 -8.12
C GLU A 83 -13.50 14.50 -7.04
N ILE A 84 -14.52 15.35 -7.05
CA ILE A 84 -15.71 15.17 -6.21
C ILE A 84 -16.37 13.83 -6.58
N GLY A 85 -16.75 13.05 -5.57
CA GLY A 85 -17.30 11.70 -5.76
C GLY A 85 -16.23 10.60 -5.88
N MET A 86 -14.95 10.92 -6.02
CA MET A 86 -13.88 9.90 -5.94
C MET A 86 -13.63 9.46 -4.50
N VAL A 87 -13.40 8.17 -4.35
CA VAL A 87 -13.24 7.47 -3.08
C VAL A 87 -11.90 6.75 -3.02
N ASP A 88 -11.39 6.48 -1.82
CA ASP A 88 -10.20 5.63 -1.66
C ASP A 88 -10.62 4.18 -2.01
N VAL A 89 -10.03 3.65 -3.10
CA VAL A 89 -10.30 2.31 -3.62
C VAL A 89 -9.18 1.33 -3.27
N MET A 90 -8.08 1.81 -2.67
CA MET A 90 -6.95 0.98 -2.22
C MET A 90 -7.12 0.58 -0.75
N SER A 91 -7.65 1.47 0.07
CA SER A 91 -7.92 1.20 1.47
C SER A 91 -9.11 0.27 1.63
N LYS A 92 -8.93 -0.78 2.43
CA LYS A 92 -10.03 -1.67 2.81
C LYS A 92 -11.10 -0.88 3.55
N ARG A 93 -12.36 -1.09 3.15
CA ARG A 93 -13.54 -0.54 3.83
C ARG A 93 -14.10 -1.54 4.83
N CYS A 94 -14.88 -1.01 5.76
CA CYS A 94 -15.76 -1.82 6.59
C CYS A 94 -16.66 -2.68 5.69
N LYS A 95 -16.88 -3.95 6.06
CA LYS A 95 -17.73 -4.89 5.30
C LYS A 95 -19.23 -4.60 5.40
N HIS A 96 -19.65 -3.63 6.21
CA HIS A 96 -21.05 -3.25 6.32
C HIS A 96 -21.45 -2.42 5.09
N ALA A 97 -22.57 -2.78 4.45
CA ALA A 97 -22.95 -2.33 3.10
C ALA A 97 -22.97 -0.79 2.96
N GLU A 98 -23.44 -0.07 3.97
CA GLU A 98 -23.57 1.39 3.94
C GLU A 98 -22.43 2.12 4.67
N CYS A 99 -21.34 1.42 4.99
CA CYS A 99 -20.24 2.00 5.74
C CYS A 99 -19.07 2.46 4.86
N THR A 100 -18.85 3.77 4.82
CA THR A 100 -17.71 4.38 4.12
C THR A 100 -16.42 4.43 4.95
N LYS A 101 -16.44 3.93 6.21
CA LYS A 101 -15.24 3.95 7.07
C LYS A 101 -14.16 3.02 6.51
N VAL A 102 -13.02 3.62 6.18
CA VAL A 102 -11.80 2.92 5.76
C VAL A 102 -11.00 2.41 6.96
N LYS A 103 -10.13 1.43 6.72
CA LYS A 103 -9.21 0.83 7.70
C LYS A 103 -9.94 0.17 8.89
N PRO A 104 -10.85 -0.79 8.64
CA PRO A 104 -11.48 -1.56 9.72
C PRO A 104 -10.44 -2.21 10.64
N ARG A 105 -10.81 -2.32 11.93
CA ARG A 105 -9.96 -2.84 13.01
C ARG A 105 -10.54 -4.07 13.68
N PHE A 106 -11.86 -4.25 13.63
CA PHE A 106 -12.57 -5.31 14.34
C PHE A 106 -12.78 -6.52 13.45
N ASN A 107 -12.57 -7.71 14.00
CA ASN A 107 -12.90 -8.98 13.39
C ASN A 107 -13.02 -10.07 14.48
N THR A 108 -13.31 -11.31 14.10
CA THR A 108 -13.30 -12.47 15.00
C THR A 108 -11.89 -12.78 15.51
N GLU A 109 -11.80 -13.48 16.64
CA GLU A 109 -10.52 -13.96 17.17
C GLU A 109 -9.82 -14.90 16.16
N GLY A 110 -8.48 -14.88 16.13
CA GLY A 110 -7.66 -15.63 15.16
C GLY A 110 -7.48 -14.94 13.80
N GLU A 111 -8.35 -14.00 13.43
CA GLU A 111 -8.22 -13.25 12.18
C GLU A 111 -7.14 -12.16 12.25
N GLN A 112 -6.33 -12.05 11.21
CA GLN A 112 -5.21 -11.10 11.17
C GLN A 112 -5.60 -9.71 10.60
N ARG A 113 -6.79 -9.61 10.02
CA ARG A 113 -7.24 -8.42 9.26
C ARG A 113 -8.60 -7.97 9.76
N GLY A 114 -8.72 -6.69 10.12
CA GLY A 114 -10.00 -6.09 10.47
C GLY A 114 -10.96 -6.14 9.27
N LYS A 115 -12.22 -6.50 9.52
CA LYS A 115 -13.31 -6.49 8.53
C LYS A 115 -14.36 -5.43 8.85
N PHE A 116 -14.52 -5.07 10.13
CA PHE A 116 -15.52 -4.13 10.61
C PHE A 116 -14.90 -2.91 11.32
N CYS A 117 -15.61 -1.78 11.30
CA CYS A 117 -15.28 -0.60 12.08
C CYS A 117 -15.87 -0.70 13.50
N ALA A 118 -15.53 0.24 14.39
CA ALA A 118 -16.01 0.22 15.78
C ALA A 118 -17.54 0.26 15.90
N LEU A 119 -18.22 0.93 14.96
CA LEU A 119 -19.68 1.05 14.93
C LEU A 119 -20.36 -0.24 14.44
N HIS A 120 -19.72 -0.98 13.54
CA HIS A 120 -20.27 -2.20 12.95
C HIS A 120 -19.61 -3.47 13.49
N LYS A 121 -18.98 -3.39 14.67
CA LYS A 121 -18.47 -4.58 15.35
C LYS A 121 -19.69 -5.40 15.83
N LYS A 122 -19.67 -6.71 15.59
CA LYS A 122 -20.65 -7.63 16.18
C LYS A 122 -20.19 -8.05 17.57
N GLN A 123 -21.12 -8.59 18.37
CA GLN A 123 -20.80 -9.19 19.66
C GLN A 123 -19.71 -10.27 19.48
N GLY A 124 -18.71 -10.26 20.37
CA GLY A 124 -17.55 -11.17 20.28
C GLY A 124 -16.42 -10.74 19.33
N MET A 125 -16.57 -9.65 18.56
CA MET A 125 -15.46 -9.15 17.72
C MET A 125 -14.41 -8.38 18.54
N ILE A 126 -13.14 -8.65 18.26
CA ILE A 126 -11.98 -8.01 18.91
C ILE A 126 -11.24 -7.06 17.95
N ASP A 127 -10.51 -6.09 18.49
CA ASP A 127 -9.59 -5.27 17.70
C ASP A 127 -8.35 -6.12 17.34
N VAL A 128 -8.28 -6.58 16.09
CA VAL A 128 -7.20 -7.46 15.61
C VAL A 128 -5.91 -6.69 15.24
N LYS A 129 -5.95 -5.35 15.25
CA LYS A 129 -4.76 -4.54 14.99
C LYS A 129 -3.98 -4.21 16.26
N LYS A 130 -4.64 -4.21 17.43
CA LYS A 130 -3.93 -4.16 18.71
C LYS A 130 -3.05 -5.42 18.81
N LYS A 131 -1.73 -5.23 18.94
CA LYS A 131 -0.84 -6.33 19.29
C LYS A 131 -1.21 -6.72 20.73
N ARG A 132 -1.73 -7.93 20.95
CA ARG A 132 -1.66 -8.54 22.27
C ARG A 132 -0.17 -8.78 22.50
N PHE A 133 0.46 -7.91 23.29
CA PHE A 133 1.72 -8.26 23.92
C PHE A 133 1.36 -9.34 24.94
N CYS A 134 1.86 -10.55 24.68
CA CYS A 134 2.02 -11.58 25.68
C CYS A 134 3.51 -11.67 25.95
#